data_AF-A0A0D0DQE8-F1
#
_entry.id   AF-A0A0D0DQE8-F1
#
_cell.length_a   1.000
_cell.length_b   1.000
_cell.length_c   1.000
_cell.angle_alpha   90.00
_cell.angle_beta   90.00
_cell.angle_gamma   90.00
#
_symmetry.space_group_name_H-M   'P 1'
#
loop_
_entity.id
_entity.type
_entity.pdbx_description
1 polymer ?
#
loop_
_entity_poly.entity_id
_entity_poly.type
_entity_poly.pdbx_seq_one_letter_code
_entity_poly.pdbx_strand_id
1 'polypeptide(L)'
;ALWTEEEETFFIDFLISEFTSLGDGGFKKLTFQEAAKCLKVKFLQQAGGEKTVASCQRKFQGLKKSYNAVIDIKNTSGFTWSDQNGAGIALKNHDVWDRYAK
;
A
#
# COMPACT_ATOMS: atom_id res chain seq x y z
N ALA A 1 12.82 -8.36 -1.86
CA ALA A 1 12.70 -7.48 -3.02
C ALA A 1 12.65 -6.04 -2.55
N LEU A 2 13.57 -5.21 -3.04
CA LEU A 2 13.37 -3.76 -3.02
C LEU A 2 12.28 -3.45 -4.05
N TRP A 3 11.45 -2.43 -3.82
CA TRP A 3 10.42 -2.02 -4.77
C TRP A 3 10.71 -0.57 -5.15
N THR A 4 10.83 -0.32 -6.44
CA THR A 4 10.83 1.06 -6.96
C THR A 4 9.40 1.61 -6.92
N GLU A 5 9.27 2.93 -6.95
CA GLU A 5 7.96 3.57 -7.09
C GLU A 5 7.25 3.11 -8.37
N GLU A 6 7.98 3.01 -9.49
CA GLU A 6 7.39 2.57 -10.76
C GLU A 6 6.87 1.12 -10.71
N GLU A 7 7.62 0.20 -10.10
CA GLU A 7 7.18 -1.19 -9.89
C GLU A 7 5.95 -1.25 -8.97
N GLU A 8 5.91 -0.41 -7.93
CA GLU A 8 4.80 -0.34 -6.99
C GLU A 8 3.54 0.22 -7.63
N THR A 9 3.64 1.34 -8.36
CA THR A 9 2.53 1.96 -9.08
C THR A 9 1.94 0.96 -10.08
N PHE A 10 2.78 0.33 -10.91
CA PHE A 10 2.30 -0.68 -11.86
C PHE A 10 1.59 -1.84 -11.17
N PHE A 11 2.12 -2.31 -10.03
CA PHE A 11 1.51 -3.39 -9.28
C PHE A 11 0.13 -3.01 -8.72
N ILE A 12 -0.01 -1.81 -8.15
CA ILE A 12 -1.29 -1.32 -7.63
C ILE A 12 -2.29 -1.09 -8.77
N ASP A 13 -1.88 -0.50 -9.89
CA ASP A 13 -2.75 -0.29 -11.05
C ASP A 13 -3.29 -1.61 -11.59
N PHE A 14 -2.42 -2.62 -11.68
CA PHE A 14 -2.83 -3.99 -12.05
C PHE A 14 -3.89 -4.52 -11.07
N LEU A 15 -3.65 -4.43 -9.76
CA LEU A 15 -4.61 -4.91 -8.76
C LEU A 15 -5.95 -4.17 -8.84
N ILE A 16 -5.95 -2.85 -9.08
CA ILE A 16 -7.17 -2.06 -9.25
C ILE A 16 -7.95 -2.54 -10.48
N SER A 17 -7.27 -2.79 -11.60
CA SER A 17 -7.92 -3.32 -12.80
C SER A 17 -8.58 -4.69 -12.55
N GLU A 18 -7.92 -5.58 -11.80
CA GLU A 18 -8.47 -6.89 -11.43
C GLU A 18 -9.57 -6.78 -10.37
N PHE A 19 -9.56 -5.75 -9.52
CA PHE A 19 -10.61 -5.54 -8.52
C PHE A 19 -11.96 -5.25 -9.17
N THR A 20 -11.96 -4.49 -10.29
CA THR A 20 -13.20 -4.19 -11.02
C THR A 20 -13.93 -5.44 -11.53
N SER A 21 -13.24 -6.59 -11.65
CA SER A 21 -13.80 -7.86 -12.11
C SER A 21 -14.16 -8.85 -10.99
N LEU A 22 -13.68 -8.65 -9.76
CA LEU A 22 -13.70 -9.67 -8.69
C LEU A 22 -14.71 -9.43 -7.55
N GLY A 23 -15.30 -8.23 -7.43
CA GLY A 23 -16.22 -7.90 -6.34
C GLY A 23 -15.58 -7.88 -4.95
N ASP A 24 -16.38 -7.96 -3.88
CA ASP A 24 -15.98 -7.66 -2.49
C ASP A 24 -15.15 -8.77 -1.78
N GLY A 25 -14.68 -9.78 -2.51
CA GLY A 25 -14.04 -10.99 -1.96
C GLY A 25 -12.54 -10.88 -1.66
N GLY A 26 -11.92 -9.72 -1.92
CA GLY A 26 -10.46 -9.54 -1.83
C GLY A 26 -9.68 -10.29 -2.92
N PHE A 27 -8.36 -10.02 -3.00
CA PHE A 27 -7.51 -10.62 -4.03
C PHE A 27 -7.15 -12.08 -3.71
N LYS A 28 -7.46 -12.99 -4.63
CA LYS A 28 -7.09 -14.40 -4.53
C LYS A 28 -5.60 -14.58 -4.85
N LYS A 29 -5.03 -15.72 -4.45
CA LYS A 29 -3.64 -16.10 -4.79
C LYS A 29 -3.37 -16.00 -6.30
N LEU A 30 -4.36 -16.34 -7.12
CA LEU A 30 -4.28 -16.27 -8.58
C LEU A 30 -4.00 -14.85 -9.08
N THR A 31 -4.65 -13.83 -8.51
CA THR A 31 -4.41 -12.42 -8.87
C THR A 31 -2.96 -12.03 -8.62
N PHE A 32 -2.37 -12.46 -7.50
CA PHE A 32 -0.96 -12.21 -7.21
C PHE A 32 0.00 -13.02 -8.09
N GLN A 33 -0.42 -14.19 -8.60
CA GLN A 33 0.34 -14.96 -9.59
C GLN A 33 0.40 -14.23 -10.92
N GLU A 34 -0.74 -13.70 -11.40
CA GLU A 34 -0.77 -12.92 -12.63
C GLU A 34 0.00 -11.60 -12.49
N ALA A 35 -0.15 -10.90 -11.36
CA ALA A 35 0.63 -9.70 -11.08
C ALA A 35 2.15 -9.95 -11.16
N ALA A 36 2.64 -11.05 -10.56
CA ALA A 36 4.04 -11.42 -10.59
C ALA A 36 4.54 -11.70 -12.03
N LYS A 37 3.71 -12.34 -12.87
CA LYS A 37 4.02 -12.55 -14.29
C LYS A 37 4.10 -11.22 -15.04
N CYS A 38 3.11 -10.34 -14.86
CA CYS A 38 3.10 -9.02 -15.50
C CYS A 38 4.31 -8.17 -15.11
N LEU A 39 4.69 -8.18 -13.81
CA LEU A 39 5.89 -7.51 -13.32
C LEU A 39 7.16 -8.06 -13.98
N LYS A 40 7.26 -9.39 -14.14
CA LYS A 40 8.40 -10.04 -14.81
C LYS A 40 8.52 -9.68 -16.28
N VAL A 41 7.39 -9.54 -16.97
CA VAL A 41 7.36 -9.15 -18.40
C VAL A 41 7.71 -7.69 -18.57
N LYS A 42 7.16 -6.79 -17.74
CA LYS A 42 7.35 -5.34 -17.87
C LYS A 42 8.74 -4.90 -17.38
N PHE A 43 9.22 -5.46 -16.28
CA PHE A 43 10.48 -5.09 -15.65
C PHE A 43 11.49 -6.23 -15.78
N LEU A 44 12.25 -6.23 -16.88
CA LEU A 44 13.25 -7.27 -17.16
C LEU A 44 14.42 -7.27 -16.15
N GLN A 45 14.73 -6.11 -15.58
CA GLN A 45 15.69 -5.95 -14.48
C GLN A 45 14.97 -5.38 -13.26
N GLN A 46 14.53 -6.27 -12.37
CA GLN A 46 13.81 -5.87 -11.17
C GLN A 46 14.75 -5.47 -10.03
N ALA A 47 14.38 -4.42 -9.30
CA ALA A 47 15.18 -3.97 -8.17
C ALA A 47 15.12 -4.97 -7.01
N GLY A 48 16.29 -5.30 -6.43
CA GLY A 48 16.41 -6.11 -5.22
C GLY A 48 15.83 -7.53 -5.32
N GLY A 49 15.71 -8.08 -6.53
CA GLY A 49 15.28 -9.46 -6.80
C GLY A 49 13.84 -9.59 -7.32
N GLU A 50 13.51 -10.81 -7.75
CA GLU A 50 12.24 -11.13 -8.40
C GLU A 50 11.02 -10.86 -7.50
N LYS A 51 9.99 -10.21 -8.05
CA LYS A 51 8.69 -9.97 -7.42
C LYS A 51 7.84 -11.24 -7.50
N THR A 52 8.23 -12.24 -6.70
CA THR A 52 7.48 -13.49 -6.57
C THR A 52 6.07 -13.24 -6.00
N VAL A 53 5.18 -14.22 -6.14
CA VAL A 53 3.82 -14.19 -5.57
C VAL A 53 3.82 -13.80 -4.08
N ALA A 54 4.72 -14.41 -3.31
CA ALA A 54 4.86 -14.13 -1.88
C ALA A 54 5.38 -12.71 -1.60
N SER A 55 6.21 -12.15 -2.49
CA SER A 55 6.65 -10.76 -2.43
C SER A 55 5.49 -9.80 -2.71
N CYS A 56 4.68 -10.06 -3.73
CA CYS A 56 3.49 -9.27 -4.07
C CYS A 56 2.46 -9.28 -2.93
N GLN A 57 2.20 -10.44 -2.32
CA GLN A 57 1.29 -10.55 -1.18
C GLN A 57 1.77 -9.73 0.03
N ARG A 58 3.05 -9.86 0.40
CA ARG A 58 3.65 -9.08 1.49
C ARG A 58 3.63 -7.58 1.20
N LYS A 59 3.92 -7.19 -0.04
CA LYS A 59 3.88 -5.79 -0.47
C LYS A 59 2.47 -5.21 -0.33
N PHE A 60 1.45 -5.91 -0.84
CA PHE A 60 0.07 -5.49 -0.73
C PHE A 60 -0.40 -5.38 0.73
N GLN A 61 -0.05 -6.34 1.59
CA GLN A 61 -0.37 -6.27 3.03
C GLN A 61 0.25 -5.04 3.70
N GLY A 62 1.51 -4.73 3.38
CA GLY A 62 2.19 -3.53 3.86
C GLY A 62 1.49 -2.24 3.40
N LEU A 63 1.19 -2.14 2.09
CA LEU A 63 0.51 -0.97 1.52
C LEU A 63 -0.89 -0.78 2.09
N LYS A 64 -1.67 -1.86 2.23
CA LYS A 64 -3.00 -1.82 2.84
C LYS A 64 -2.94 -1.37 4.30
N LYS A 65 -1.93 -1.81 5.05
CA LYS A 65 -1.72 -1.36 6.43
C LYS A 65 -1.42 0.14 6.49
N SER A 66 -0.52 0.64 5.65
CA SER A 66 -0.19 2.08 5.58
C SER A 66 -1.40 2.92 5.14
N TYR A 67 -2.14 2.46 4.13
CA TYR A 67 -3.37 3.11 3.68
C TYR A 67 -4.40 3.20 4.80
N ASN A 68 -4.67 2.10 5.51
CA ASN A 68 -5.61 2.11 6.62
C ASN A 68 -5.17 3.06 7.74
N ALA A 69 -3.86 3.13 8.05
CA ALA A 69 -3.35 4.09 9.02
C ALA A 69 -3.64 5.55 8.60
N VAL A 70 -3.43 5.88 7.32
CA VAL A 70 -3.76 7.21 6.78
C VAL A 70 -5.27 7.50 6.88
N ILE A 71 -6.11 6.52 6.57
CA ILE A 71 -7.57 6.64 6.70
C ILE A 71 -7.99 6.83 8.16
N ASP A 72 -7.42 6.08 9.09
CA ASP A 72 -7.69 6.21 10.52
C ASP A 72 -7.30 7.60 11.04
N ILE A 73 -6.12 8.10 10.68
CA ILE A 73 -5.65 9.44 11.04
C ILE A 73 -6.62 10.49 10.47
N LYS A 74 -6.97 10.39 9.18
CA LYS A 74 -7.91 11.30 8.52
C LYS A 74 -9.27 11.34 9.22
N ASN A 75 -9.75 10.20 9.70
CA ASN A 75 -11.06 10.08 10.35
C ASN A 75 -11.03 10.41 11.84
N THR A 76 -9.84 10.54 12.46
CA THR A 76 -9.71 10.84 13.88
C THR A 76 -9.87 12.34 14.16
N SER A 77 -10.94 12.72 14.84
CA SER A 77 -11.19 14.10 15.22
C SER A 77 -10.04 14.68 16.07
N GLY A 78 -9.55 15.88 15.71
CA GLY A 78 -8.43 16.53 16.39
C GLY A 78 -7.06 16.28 15.77
N PHE A 79 -6.98 15.45 14.72
CA PHE A 79 -5.85 15.47 13.79
C PHE A 79 -6.16 16.43 12.65
N THR A 80 -5.20 17.29 12.33
CA THR A 80 -5.25 18.20 11.18
C THR A 80 -3.99 18.03 10.35
N TRP A 81 -4.07 18.31 9.05
CA TRP A 81 -2.89 18.37 8.20
C TRP A 81 -3.04 19.53 7.22
N SER A 82 -1.95 20.27 7.00
CA SER A 82 -1.87 21.30 5.95
C SER A 82 -0.44 21.36 5.43
N ASP A 83 -0.26 21.70 4.15
CA ASP A 83 1.07 21.90 3.55
C ASP A 83 1.90 22.95 4.31
N GLN A 84 1.22 23.92 4.94
CA GLN A 84 1.84 25.05 5.61
C GLN A 84 2.30 24.73 7.04
N ASN A 85 1.52 23.95 7.78
CA ASN A 85 1.75 23.68 9.21
C ASN A 85 2.10 22.20 9.52
N GLY A 86 2.13 21.34 8.50
CA GLY A 86 2.33 19.91 8.68
C GLY A 86 1.18 19.24 9.44
N ALA A 87 1.51 18.18 10.20
CA ALA A 87 0.56 17.46 11.03
C ALA A 87 0.30 18.21 12.35
N GLY A 88 -0.96 18.59 12.58
CA GLY A 88 -1.44 19.14 13.84
C GLY A 88 -2.16 18.09 14.66
N ILE A 89 -1.84 18.00 15.95
CA ILE A 89 -2.44 17.05 16.88
C ILE A 89 -2.94 17.82 18.09
N ALA A 90 -4.24 17.78 18.36
CA ALA A 90 -4.78 18.33 19.60
C ALA A 90 -4.16 17.59 20.80
N LEU A 91 -3.72 18.31 21.84
CA LEU A 91 -3.01 17.76 23.02
C LEU A 91 -3.67 16.51 23.65
N LYS A 92 -5.00 16.39 23.55
CA LYS A 92 -5.78 15.24 24.03
C LYS A 92 -5.60 13.93 23.24
N ASN A 93 -4.92 13.95 22.10
CA ASN A 93 -4.73 12.81 21.20
C ASN A 93 -3.25 12.43 21.03
N HIS A 94 -2.36 12.91 21.89
CA HIS A 94 -0.92 12.63 21.78
C HIS A 94 -0.61 11.13 21.89
N ASP A 95 -1.35 10.40 22.72
CA ASP A 95 -1.24 8.94 22.89
C ASP A 95 -1.66 8.14 21.65
N VAL A 96 -2.53 8.72 20.81
CA VAL A 96 -2.95 8.12 19.53
C VAL A 96 -1.82 8.20 18.50
N TRP A 97 -1.03 9.26 18.51
CA TRP A 97 0.10 9.45 17.59
C TRP A 97 1.21 8.42 17.79
N ASP A 98 1.50 8.05 19.04
CA ASP A 98 2.52 7.05 19.40
C ASP A 98 2.24 5.66 18.79
N ARG A 99 0.99 5.39 18.40
CA ARG A 99 0.62 4.15 17.70
C ARG A 99 1.08 4.10 16.25
N TYR A 100 1.25 5.27 15.63
CA TYR A 100 1.62 5.42 14.22
C TYR A 100 3.08 5.84 14.02
N ALA A 101 3.68 6.55 14.98
CA ALA A 101 5.05 7.08 14.92
C ALA A 101 6.16 6.03 15.17
N LYS A 102 6.00 4.80 14.66
CA LYS A 102 6.98 3.70 14.79
C LYS A 102 7.77 3.45 13.52
#